data_AF-I4IUV6-F1
#
_entry.id   AF-I4IUV6-F1
#
_cell.length_a   1.000
_cell.length_b   1.000
_cell.length_c   1.000
_cell.angle_alpha   90.00
_cell.angle_beta   90.00
_cell.angle_gamma   90.00
#
_symmetry.space_group_name_H-M   'P 1'
#
loop_
_entity.id
_entity.type
_entity.pdbx_description
1 polymer ?
#
loop_
_entity_poly.entity_id
_entity_poly.type
_entity_poly.pdbx_seq_one_letter_code
_entity_poly.pdbx_strand_id
1 'polypeptide(L)'
;MTFLISISLWLVEGLLKYQPSTEQNPPTSLPVFTCPSCGSHHTIKNGYIHNGKPKLHCQECGQPFVINPTNKTRSPDTKQLIDQLLLELIS
;
A
#
# COMPACT_ATOMS: atom_id res chain seq x y z
N MET A 1 42.10 7.76 -38.83
CA MET A 1 41.56 8.90 -38.06
C MET A 1 40.03 8.94 -38.00
N THR A 2 39.29 8.35 -38.95
CA THR A 2 37.80 8.29 -38.96
C THR A 2 37.18 7.22 -38.06
N PHE A 3 37.89 6.10 -37.82
CA PHE A 3 37.45 5.01 -36.93
C PHE A 3 37.40 5.37 -35.45
N LEU A 4 38.20 6.34 -35.01
CA LEU A 4 38.18 6.82 -33.62
C LEU A 4 37.04 7.83 -33.40
N ILE A 5 36.66 8.58 -34.44
CA ILE A 5 35.58 9.56 -34.41
C ILE A 5 34.21 8.87 -34.29
N SER A 6 34.02 7.71 -34.93
CA SER A 6 32.78 6.94 -34.86
C SER A 6 32.52 6.33 -33.47
N ILE A 7 33.57 5.88 -32.77
CA ILE A 7 33.47 5.34 -31.41
C ILE A 7 33.08 6.44 -30.42
N SER A 8 33.67 7.64 -30.57
CA SER A 8 33.28 8.79 -29.74
C SER A 8 31.84 9.24 -29.98
N LEU A 9 31.33 9.20 -31.22
CA LEU A 9 29.92 9.52 -31.48
C LEU A 9 28.96 8.51 -30.84
N TRP A 10 29.28 7.21 -30.90
CA TRP A 10 28.48 6.16 -30.26
C TRP A 10 28.46 6.27 -28.73
N LEU A 11 29.58 6.65 -28.10
CA LEU A 11 29.65 6.86 -26.66
C LEU A 11 28.84 8.09 -26.19
N VAL A 12 28.89 9.18 -26.95
CA VAL A 12 28.13 10.41 -26.63
C VAL A 12 26.64 10.21 -26.85
N GLU A 13 26.22 9.53 -27.91
CA GLU A 13 24.81 9.15 -28.10
C GLU A 13 24.31 8.18 -27.03
N GLY A 14 25.15 7.23 -26.60
CA GLY A 14 24.84 6.30 -25.52
C GLY A 14 24.61 7.02 -24.18
N LEU A 15 25.38 8.08 -23.90
CA LEU A 15 25.23 8.91 -22.70
C LEU A 15 24.04 9.88 -22.77
N LEU A 16 23.69 10.40 -23.96
CA LEU A 16 22.47 11.20 -24.14
C LEU A 16 21.19 10.37 -24.05
N LYS A 17 21.25 9.08 -24.44
CA LYS A 17 20.17 8.11 -24.27
C LYS A 17 20.19 7.42 -22.91
N TYR A 18 21.24 7.62 -22.12
CA TYR A 18 21.30 7.18 -20.73
C TYR A 18 20.41 8.11 -19.91
N GLN A 19 19.17 7.71 -19.70
CA GLN A 19 18.38 8.25 -18.60
C GLN A 19 18.82 7.51 -17.33
N PRO A 20 19.48 8.18 -16.37
CA PRO A 20 19.59 7.64 -15.02
C PRO A 20 18.16 7.46 -14.52
N SER A 21 17.82 6.26 -14.05
CA SER A 21 16.52 5.98 -13.45
C SER A 21 16.42 6.68 -12.10
N THR A 22 16.32 8.00 -12.11
CA THR A 22 15.90 8.78 -10.95
C THR A 22 14.40 8.55 -10.80
N GLU A 23 14.06 7.65 -9.89
CA GLU A 23 12.85 7.77 -9.09
C GLU A 23 11.54 7.98 -9.88
N GLN A 24 11.15 6.97 -10.66
CA GLN A 24 9.73 6.67 -10.80
C GLN A 24 9.51 5.22 -10.41
N ASN A 25 8.85 5.06 -9.26
CA ASN A 25 8.29 3.80 -8.79
C ASN A 25 7.76 2.95 -9.96
N PRO A 26 7.98 1.63 -9.97
CA PRO A 26 7.39 0.77 -10.99
C PRO A 26 5.88 1.05 -11.01
N PRO A 27 5.24 1.21 -12.18
CA PRO A 27 3.79 1.25 -12.26
C PRO A 27 3.31 -0.16 -11.93
N THR A 28 3.32 -0.47 -10.64
CA THR A 28 2.62 -1.61 -10.12
C THR A 28 1.18 -1.21 -10.29
N SER A 29 0.53 -1.76 -11.31
CA SER A 29 -0.91 -1.63 -11.57
C SER A 29 -1.75 -2.30 -10.47
N LEU A 30 -1.28 -2.27 -9.22
CA LEU A 30 -2.02 -2.68 -8.05
C LEU A 30 -3.18 -1.72 -7.88
N PRO A 31 -4.40 -2.22 -7.63
CA PRO A 31 -5.52 -1.38 -7.29
C PRO A 31 -5.15 -0.46 -6.13
N VAL A 32 -5.36 0.85 -6.32
CA VAL A 32 -5.12 1.87 -5.31
C VAL A 32 -6.25 1.79 -4.29
N PHE A 33 -5.92 1.39 -3.07
CA PHE A 33 -6.89 1.31 -1.97
C PHE A 33 -6.74 2.51 -1.04
N THR A 34 -7.87 3.12 -0.71
CA THR A 34 -7.95 4.22 0.25
C THR A 34 -8.09 3.67 1.66
N CYS A 35 -7.25 4.12 2.58
CA CYS A 35 -7.36 3.78 3.99
C CYS A 35 -8.67 4.34 4.58
N PRO A 36 -9.53 3.52 5.19
CA PRO A 36 -10.78 3.99 5.78
C PRO A 36 -10.57 4.84 7.05
N SER A 37 -9.40 4.75 7.68
CA SER A 37 -9.10 5.47 8.92
C SER A 37 -8.56 6.88 8.68
N CYS A 38 -7.71 7.06 7.67
CA CYS A 38 -7.02 8.34 7.43
C CYS A 38 -7.12 8.87 5.99
N GLY A 39 -7.74 8.14 5.06
CA GLY A 39 -7.92 8.56 3.67
C GLY A 39 -6.69 8.43 2.77
N SER A 40 -5.54 7.97 3.28
CA SER A 40 -4.32 7.80 2.47
C SER A 40 -4.46 6.69 1.43
N HIS A 41 -3.83 6.89 0.26
CA HIS A 41 -3.68 5.89 -0.79
C HIS A 41 -2.42 5.04 -0.65
N HIS A 42 -1.53 5.40 0.28
CA HIS A 42 -0.26 4.71 0.50
C HIS A 42 -0.51 3.43 1.30
N THR A 43 -0.88 2.37 0.59
CA THR A 43 -1.29 1.09 1.17
C THR A 43 -0.53 -0.06 0.53
N ILE A 44 -0.13 -1.02 1.36
CA ILE A 44 0.58 -2.23 0.93
C ILE A 44 -0.22 -3.47 1.30
N LYS A 45 -0.08 -4.54 0.53
CA LYS A 45 -0.65 -5.84 0.88
C LYS A 45 0.26 -6.56 1.88
N ASN A 46 -0.28 -6.83 3.06
CA ASN A 46 0.38 -7.51 4.17
C ASN A 46 -0.27 -8.89 4.43
N GLY A 47 -0.14 -9.79 3.45
CA GLY A 47 -0.64 -11.16 3.53
C GLY A 47 -2.16 -11.31 3.32
N TYR A 48 -2.73 -12.34 3.94
CA TYR A 48 -4.13 -12.73 3.81
C TYR A 48 -4.73 -13.07 5.18
N ILE A 49 -6.04 -12.85 5.34
CA ILE A 49 -6.78 -13.36 6.50
C ILE A 49 -7.17 -14.83 6.28
N HIS A 50 -7.62 -15.53 7.33
CA HIS A 50 -8.04 -16.94 7.25
C HIS A 50 -9.08 -17.23 6.15
N ASN A 51 -9.91 -16.24 5.79
CA ASN A 51 -10.89 -16.31 4.70
C ASN A 51 -10.30 -16.04 3.30
N GLY A 52 -8.97 -16.00 3.15
CA GLY A 52 -8.28 -15.78 1.88
C GLY A 52 -8.38 -14.36 1.31
N LYS A 53 -8.99 -13.40 2.03
CA LYS A 53 -9.03 -11.99 1.60
C LYS A 53 -7.70 -11.30 1.88
N PRO A 54 -7.24 -10.39 0.99
CA PRO A 54 -6.01 -9.66 1.21
C PRO A 54 -6.13 -8.76 2.44
N LYS A 55 -5.14 -8.83 3.31
CA LYS A 55 -4.96 -7.88 4.41
C LYS A 55 -4.10 -6.74 3.90
N LEU A 56 -4.64 -5.52 3.91
CA LEU A 56 -3.92 -4.31 3.53
C LEU A 56 -3.39 -3.62 4.79
N HIS A 57 -2.32 -2.86 4.65
CA HIS A 57 -1.72 -2.05 5.70
C HIS A 57 -1.46 -0.65 5.16
N CYS A 58 -1.96 0.37 5.85
CA CYS A 58 -1.69 1.77 5.52
C CYS A 58 -0.33 2.19 6.07
N GLN A 59 0.52 2.77 5.22
CA GLN A 59 1.85 3.24 5.64
C GLN A 59 1.81 4.55 6.42
N GLU A 60 0.75 5.37 6.25
CA GLU A 60 0.64 6.65 6.95
C GLU A 60 0.13 6.50 8.39
N CYS A 61 -0.94 5.72 8.60
CA CYS A 61 -1.54 5.56 9.93
C CYS A 61 -1.23 4.20 10.60
N GLY A 62 -0.56 3.29 9.90
CA GLY A 62 -0.23 1.95 10.41
C GLY A 62 -1.44 1.01 10.59
N GLN A 63 -2.65 1.44 10.24
CA GLN A 63 -3.84 0.62 10.46
C GLN A 63 -3.98 -0.44 9.35
N PRO A 64 -4.11 -1.74 9.72
CA PRO A 64 -4.47 -2.77 8.78
C PRO A 64 -5.97 -2.76 8.48
N PHE A 65 -6.34 -3.05 7.24
CA PHE A 65 -7.74 -3.15 6.83
C PHE A 65 -7.93 -4.22 5.75
N VAL A 66 -9.18 -4.60 5.51
CA VAL A 66 -9.56 -5.58 4.48
C VAL A 66 -10.62 -4.96 3.58
N ILE A 67 -10.52 -5.21 2.29
CA ILE A 67 -11.48 -4.72 1.30
C ILE A 67 -12.78 -5.52 1.45
N ASN A 68 -13.92 -4.82 1.48
CA ASN A 68 -15.26 -5.43 1.58
C ASN A 68 -15.36 -6.43 2.75
N PRO A 69 -15.28 -5.94 4.01
CA PRO A 69 -15.40 -6.79 5.18
C PRO A 69 -16.75 -7.51 5.16
N THR A 70 -16.73 -8.84 5.26
CA THR A 70 -17.93 -9.68 5.15
C THR A 70 -18.53 -10.02 6.50
N ASN A 71 -17.77 -9.80 7.58
CA ASN A 71 -18.25 -10.10 8.93
C ASN A 71 -19.21 -8.99 9.38
N LYS A 72 -20.33 -9.38 10.00
CA LYS A 72 -21.34 -8.43 10.47
C LYS A 72 -20.73 -7.56 11.56
N THR A 73 -20.63 -6.26 11.32
CA THR A 73 -20.32 -5.30 12.38
C THR A 73 -21.42 -5.38 13.43
N ARG A 74 -21.07 -5.64 14.70
CA ARG A 74 -22.03 -5.61 15.80
C ARG A 74 -22.65 -4.21 15.91
N SER A 75 -23.95 -4.14 16.22
CA SER A 75 -24.64 -2.86 16.39
C SER A 75 -23.98 -2.03 17.51
N PRO A 76 -24.03 -0.69 17.42
CA PRO A 76 -23.50 0.17 18.48
C PRO A 76 -24.08 -0.18 19.86
N ASP A 77 -25.39 -0.47 19.94
CA ASP A 77 -26.06 -0.86 21.18
C ASP A 77 -25.47 -2.14 21.78
N THR A 78 -25.15 -3.13 20.93
CA THR A 78 -24.53 -4.38 21.40
C THR A 78 -23.13 -4.11 21.94
N LYS A 79 -22.37 -3.19 21.32
CA LYS A 79 -21.03 -2.82 21.81
C LYS A 79 -21.10 -2.12 23.16
N GLN A 80 -22.02 -1.17 23.31
CA GLN A 80 -22.25 -0.47 24.58
C GLN A 80 -22.65 -1.41 25.71
N LEU A 81 -23.54 -2.37 25.43
CA LEU A 81 -23.93 -3.38 26.41
C LEU A 81 -22.73 -4.23 26.85
N ILE A 82 -21.87 -4.65 25.91
CA ILE A 82 -20.66 -5.39 26.23
C ILE A 82 -19.73 -4.55 27.11
N ASP A 83 -19.51 -3.29 26.78
CA ASP A 83 -18.63 -2.40 27.55
C ASP A 83 -19.15 -2.20 28.98
N GLN A 84 -20.47 -2.05 29.16
CA GLN A 84 -21.10 -1.95 30.48
C GLN A 84 -20.91 -3.23 31.30
N LEU A 85 -21.19 -4.40 30.72
CA LEU A 85 -21.03 -5.68 31.41
C LEU A 85 -19.56 -5.96 31.78
N LEU A 86 -18.61 -5.54 30.94
CA LEU A 86 -17.18 -5.65 31.25
C LEU A 86 -16.76 -4.75 32.40
N LEU A 87 -17.32 -3.54 32.50
CA LEU A 87 -17.07 -2.63 33.64
C LEU A 87 -17.58 -3.23 34.95
N GLU A 88 -18.78 -3.81 34.96
CA GLU A 88 -19.38 -4.46 36.13
C GLU A 88 -18.56 -5.67 36.63
N LEU A 89 -17.83 -6.34 35.74
CA LEU A 89 -16.97 -7.47 36.10
C LEU A 89 -15.63 -7.05 36.73
N ILE A 90 -15.17 -5.83 36.47
CA ILE A 90 -13.85 -5.33 36.90
C ILE A 90 -13.99 -4.39 38.12
N SER A 91 -15.17 -3.81 38.34
CA SER A 91 -15.52 -3.01 39.52
C SER A 91 -15.85 -3.87 40.74
#